data_AF-F7JTU5-F1
#
_entry.id   AF-F7JTU5-F1
#
_cell.length_a   1.000
_cell.length_b   1.000
_cell.length_c   1.000
_cell.angle_alpha   90.00
_cell.angle_beta   90.00
_cell.angle_gamma   90.00
#
_symmetry.space_group_name_H-M   'P 1'
#
loop_
_entity.id
_entity.type
_entity.pdbx_description
1 polymer ?
#
loop_
_entity_poly.entity_id
_entity_poly.type
_entity_poly.pdbx_seq_one_letter_code
_entity_poly.pdbx_strand_id
1 'polypeptide(L)'
;MKQKKNPRFRFSGSIDMEIIRRQVKRHRRSVLGQWTIRIVVAAMIVTGTYLVIENQTYTSVATADSHKKDTEDSNQYIAFSDGVIRYSRDGVVFLNKKNKEKWIQPCQIQNPIVDVNEDVFAIADVGGNTIMIFQKSGLKGEIETTLPIEKISVSNQGIVSAILKNESTPQIISYDAVGNILVEHQVNLNSTGYPISLDMSADGENLMVSYLSTKTEH
;
A
#
# COMPACT_ATOMS: atom_id res chain seq x y z
N MET A 1 -27.94 -58.65 -88.00
CA MET A 1 -28.94 -58.75 -86.91
C MET A 1 -28.17 -58.91 -85.60
N LYS A 2 -28.40 -58.23 -84.48
CA LYS A 2 -29.46 -57.37 -83.95
C LYS A 2 -28.79 -56.50 -82.87
N GLN A 3 -29.03 -55.19 -82.88
CA GLN A 3 -28.82 -54.31 -81.72
C GLN A 3 -29.81 -54.69 -80.61
N LYS A 4 -29.41 -54.56 -79.34
CA LYS A 4 -30.35 -54.48 -78.21
C LYS A 4 -29.91 -53.39 -77.22
N LYS A 5 -30.62 -52.27 -77.28
CA LYS A 5 -30.76 -51.23 -76.24
C LYS A 5 -31.38 -51.83 -74.97
N ASN A 6 -30.93 -51.43 -73.78
CA ASN A 6 -31.77 -50.59 -72.89
C ASN A 6 -31.03 -50.06 -71.64
N PRO A 7 -31.50 -48.93 -71.07
CA PRO A 7 -30.81 -48.11 -70.07
C PRO A 7 -31.17 -48.52 -68.63
N ARG A 8 -30.38 -48.08 -67.65
CA ARG A 8 -30.74 -48.11 -66.23
C ARG A 8 -30.82 -46.68 -65.68
N PHE A 9 -32.02 -46.14 -65.63
CA PHE A 9 -32.37 -45.06 -64.69
C PHE A 9 -33.12 -45.69 -63.52
N ARG A 10 -32.64 -45.46 -62.29
CA ARG A 10 -33.35 -45.81 -61.06
C ARG A 10 -33.87 -44.52 -60.41
N PHE A 11 -35.16 -44.53 -60.12
CA PHE A 11 -35.91 -43.50 -59.40
C PHE A 11 -35.30 -43.24 -58.00
N SER A 12 -35.20 -41.96 -57.63
CA SER A 12 -34.89 -41.50 -56.28
C SER A 12 -36.12 -41.68 -55.39
N GLY A 13 -36.05 -42.58 -54.42
CA GLY A 13 -37.03 -42.68 -53.33
C GLY A 13 -36.92 -41.48 -52.39
N SER A 14 -38.07 -40.96 -51.97
CA SER A 14 -38.24 -39.86 -51.04
C SER A 14 -37.44 -40.03 -49.75
N ILE A 15 -36.66 -39.00 -49.39
CA ILE A 15 -35.96 -38.92 -48.10
C ILE A 15 -37.00 -38.87 -46.98
N ASP A 16 -36.93 -39.86 -46.12
CA ASP A 16 -37.85 -40.07 -45.00
C ASP A 16 -37.60 -39.03 -43.89
N MET A 17 -38.30 -37.90 -44.00
CA MET A 17 -38.15 -36.70 -43.14
C MET A 17 -38.42 -36.97 -41.64
N GLU A 18 -39.09 -38.07 -41.30
CA GLU A 18 -39.34 -38.45 -39.90
C GLU A 18 -38.11 -39.03 -39.20
N ILE A 19 -37.24 -39.74 -39.94
CA ILE A 19 -36.01 -40.35 -39.40
C ILE A 19 -34.99 -39.25 -39.06
N ILE A 20 -34.89 -38.22 -39.91
CA ILE A 20 -34.00 -37.07 -39.69
C ILE A 20 -34.44 -36.26 -38.46
N ARG A 21 -35.75 -36.02 -38.28
CA ARG A 21 -36.26 -35.29 -37.09
C ARG A 21 -35.98 -36.01 -35.77
N ARG A 22 -36.02 -37.35 -35.74
CA ARG A 22 -35.73 -38.13 -34.53
C ARG A 22 -34.23 -38.14 -34.18
N GLN A 23 -33.34 -38.13 -35.18
CA GLN A 23 -31.89 -38.10 -34.95
C GLN A 23 -31.39 -36.73 -34.46
N VAL A 24 -31.95 -35.62 -34.96
CA VAL A 24 -31.55 -34.26 -34.56
C VAL A 24 -31.94 -33.93 -33.11
N LYS A 25 -33.07 -34.44 -32.60
CA LYS A 25 -33.53 -34.19 -31.22
C LYS A 25 -32.65 -34.86 -30.15
N ARG A 26 -31.99 -35.99 -30.46
CA ARG A 26 -31.07 -36.66 -29.53
C ARG A 26 -29.69 -36.02 -29.50
N HIS A 27 -29.16 -35.60 -30.67
CA HIS A 27 -27.87 -34.91 -30.74
C HIS A 27 -27.93 -33.51 -30.10
N ARG A 28 -28.98 -32.72 -30.32
CA ARG A 28 -29.10 -31.37 -29.72
C ARG A 28 -28.97 -31.37 -28.19
N ARG A 29 -29.39 -32.42 -27.49
CA ARG A 29 -29.32 -32.49 -26.02
C ARG A 29 -27.91 -32.81 -25.50
N SER A 30 -27.07 -33.53 -26.25
CA SER A 30 -25.69 -33.83 -25.83
C SER A 30 -24.71 -32.70 -26.18
N VAL A 31 -24.88 -32.03 -27.33
CA VAL A 31 -24.04 -30.86 -27.66
C VAL A 31 -24.39 -29.65 -26.80
N LEU A 32 -25.68 -29.39 -26.51
CA LEU A 32 -26.06 -28.26 -25.66
C LEU A 32 -25.48 -28.39 -24.24
N GLY A 33 -25.48 -29.62 -23.67
CA GLY A 33 -24.84 -29.90 -22.39
C GLY A 33 -23.31 -29.74 -22.40
N GLN A 34 -22.65 -30.09 -23.50
CA GLN A 34 -21.20 -29.85 -23.65
C GLN A 34 -20.87 -28.36 -23.77
N TRP A 35 -21.72 -27.58 -24.45
CA TRP A 35 -21.54 -26.12 -24.55
C TRP A 35 -21.79 -25.43 -23.20
N THR A 36 -22.80 -25.87 -22.42
CA THR A 36 -23.03 -25.31 -21.07
C THR A 36 -21.84 -25.57 -20.15
N ILE A 37 -21.22 -26.76 -20.21
CA ILE A 37 -20.03 -27.07 -19.41
C ILE A 37 -18.87 -26.15 -19.79
N ARG A 38 -18.62 -25.93 -21.10
CA ARG A 38 -17.55 -25.03 -21.56
C ARG A 38 -17.75 -23.59 -21.11
N ILE A 39 -18.99 -23.09 -21.15
CA ILE A 39 -19.33 -21.74 -20.70
C ILE A 39 -19.10 -21.59 -19.20
N VAL A 40 -19.52 -22.58 -18.41
CA VAL A 40 -19.32 -22.57 -16.95
C VAL A 40 -17.84 -22.59 -16.58
N VAL A 41 -17.03 -23.39 -17.27
CA VAL A 41 -15.57 -23.42 -17.05
C VAL A 41 -14.93 -22.09 -17.43
N ALA A 42 -15.30 -21.49 -18.56
CA ALA A 42 -14.79 -20.18 -18.95
C ALA A 42 -15.18 -19.08 -17.93
N ALA A 43 -16.43 -19.10 -17.45
CA ALA A 43 -16.88 -18.19 -16.41
C ALA A 43 -16.09 -18.37 -15.11
N MET A 44 -15.83 -19.61 -14.68
CA MET A 44 -15.00 -19.87 -13.49
C MET A 44 -13.56 -19.34 -13.64
N ILE A 45 -12.96 -19.43 -14.83
CA ILE A 45 -11.62 -18.89 -15.08
C ILE A 45 -11.62 -17.36 -15.01
N VAL A 46 -12.63 -16.71 -15.60
CA VAL A 46 -12.76 -15.24 -15.57
C VAL A 46 -13.03 -14.76 -14.15
N THR A 47 -13.97 -15.37 -13.44
CA THR A 47 -14.26 -15.01 -12.04
C THR A 47 -13.07 -15.31 -11.14
N GLY A 48 -12.37 -16.43 -11.36
CA GLY A 48 -11.17 -16.79 -10.61
C GLY A 48 -10.03 -15.80 -10.83
N THR A 49 -9.76 -15.39 -12.07
CA THR A 49 -8.75 -14.37 -12.38
C THR A 49 -9.14 -12.99 -11.83
N TYR A 50 -10.41 -12.61 -11.92
CA TYR A 50 -10.94 -11.38 -11.33
C TYR A 50 -10.75 -11.36 -9.80
N LEU A 51 -11.14 -12.44 -9.11
CA LEU A 51 -10.94 -12.59 -7.67
C LEU A 51 -9.46 -12.62 -7.27
N VAL A 52 -8.57 -13.23 -8.08
CA VAL A 52 -7.12 -13.24 -7.79
C VAL A 52 -6.49 -11.86 -7.94
N ILE A 53 -7.01 -11.00 -8.84
CA ILE A 53 -6.50 -9.63 -9.01
C ILE A 53 -7.04 -8.73 -7.90
N GLU A 54 -8.32 -8.83 -7.55
CA GLU A 54 -8.95 -7.98 -6.54
C GLU A 54 -8.60 -8.41 -5.10
N ASN A 55 -8.39 -9.71 -4.87
CA ASN A 55 -8.12 -10.28 -3.56
C ASN A 55 -6.62 -10.57 -3.30
N GLN A 56 -5.72 -10.10 -4.19
CA GLN A 56 -4.28 -9.98 -3.90
C GLN A 56 -3.98 -8.76 -3.03
N THR A 57 -4.85 -8.46 -2.07
CA THR A 57 -4.55 -7.56 -0.97
C THR A 57 -3.45 -8.21 -0.14
N TYR A 58 -2.22 -7.77 -0.42
CA TYR A 58 -1.07 -7.68 0.47
C TYR A 58 -1.13 -8.66 1.64
N THR A 59 -0.81 -9.92 1.35
CA THR A 59 -0.62 -10.92 2.39
C THR A 59 0.59 -10.53 3.21
N SER A 60 0.30 -9.93 4.36
CA SER A 60 0.98 -10.09 5.65
C SER A 60 2.48 -10.28 5.57
N VAL A 61 3.22 -9.23 5.95
CA VAL A 61 4.63 -9.38 6.32
C VAL A 61 4.65 -10.26 7.56
N ALA A 62 4.87 -11.56 7.39
CA ALA A 62 5.24 -12.42 8.48
C ALA A 62 6.52 -11.82 9.07
N THR A 63 6.43 -11.29 10.28
CA THR A 63 7.57 -10.83 11.06
C THR A 63 8.52 -12.01 11.22
N ALA A 64 9.53 -12.04 10.36
CA ALA A 64 10.68 -12.90 10.56
C ALA A 64 11.40 -12.35 11.79
N ASP A 65 11.21 -13.07 12.89
CA ASP A 65 12.05 -13.13 14.09
C ASP A 65 13.08 -11.99 14.21
N SER A 66 12.81 -11.04 15.11
CA SER A 66 13.74 -9.95 15.40
C SER A 66 14.95 -10.49 16.18
N HIS A 67 15.90 -11.07 15.47
CA HIS A 67 17.21 -11.33 16.04
C HIS A 67 17.93 -9.99 16.22
N LYS A 68 18.09 -9.56 17.48
CA LYS A 68 19.03 -8.50 17.86
C LYS A 68 20.41 -8.96 17.43
N LYS A 69 20.86 -8.46 16.28
CA LYS A 69 22.25 -8.58 15.89
C LYS A 69 22.96 -7.38 16.52
N ASP A 70 23.64 -7.63 17.63
CA ASP A 70 24.63 -6.70 18.17
C ASP A 70 25.76 -6.58 17.14
N THR A 71 25.57 -5.69 16.18
CA THR A 71 26.64 -5.18 15.33
C THR A 71 26.71 -3.69 15.62
N GLU A 72 27.92 -3.16 15.79
CA GLU A 72 28.19 -1.74 16.10
C GLU A 72 27.51 -0.75 15.12
N ASP A 73 27.09 -1.24 13.95
CA ASP A 73 26.23 -0.55 13.00
C ASP A 73 24.76 -0.55 13.47
N SER A 74 24.33 0.56 14.08
CA SER A 74 22.95 0.85 14.52
C SER A 74 21.94 1.06 13.37
N ASN A 75 22.01 0.23 12.32
CA ASN A 75 21.16 0.32 11.14
C ASN A 75 19.75 -0.23 11.44
N GLN A 76 18.74 0.61 11.23
CA GLN A 76 17.32 0.27 11.30
C GLN A 76 16.71 0.25 9.89
N TYR A 77 15.63 -0.51 9.72
CA TYR A 77 15.00 -0.72 8.42
C TYR A 77 13.48 -0.54 8.54
N ILE A 78 12.88 0.14 7.56
CA ILE A 78 11.42 0.32 7.47
C ILE A 78 10.97 0.21 6.01
N ALA A 79 9.84 -0.45 5.78
CA ALA A 79 9.26 -0.56 4.43
C ALA A 79 8.81 0.82 3.94
N PHE A 80 9.09 1.14 2.68
CA PHE A 80 8.69 2.40 2.07
C PHE A 80 8.44 2.20 0.58
N SER A 81 7.22 2.50 0.15
CA SER A 81 6.77 2.35 -1.23
C SER A 81 7.14 0.97 -1.84
N ASP A 82 7.93 0.93 -2.92
CA ASP A 82 8.38 -0.29 -3.58
C ASP A 82 9.70 -0.87 -3.01
N GLY A 83 10.18 -0.38 -1.86
CA GLY A 83 11.48 -0.71 -1.30
C GLY A 83 11.55 -0.62 0.22
N VAL A 84 12.75 -0.35 0.73
CA VAL A 84 13.05 -0.27 2.17
C VAL A 84 13.97 0.90 2.42
N ILE A 85 13.68 1.69 3.45
CA ILE A 85 14.60 2.70 3.97
C ILE A 85 15.47 2.04 5.03
N ARG A 86 16.79 2.13 4.84
CA ARG A 86 17.79 1.87 5.88
C ARG A 86 18.20 3.21 6.47
N TYR A 87 18.12 3.36 7.78
CA TYR A 87 18.50 4.59 8.46
C TYR A 87 19.31 4.29 9.72
N SER A 88 20.22 5.20 10.05
CA SER A 88 21.04 5.15 11.25
C SER A 88 21.35 6.58 11.71
N ARG A 89 22.26 6.73 12.66
CA ARG A 89 22.73 8.06 13.08
C ARG A 89 23.44 8.83 11.99
N ASP A 90 24.02 8.14 11.01
CA ASP A 90 24.92 8.71 10.01
C ASP A 90 24.29 8.94 8.64
N GLY A 91 23.05 8.47 8.42
CA GLY A 91 22.41 8.65 7.14
C GLY A 91 21.14 7.84 6.93
N VAL A 92 20.49 8.17 5.81
CA VAL A 92 19.30 7.52 5.29
C VAL A 92 19.59 7.00 3.89
N VAL A 93 19.23 5.75 3.62
CA VAL A 93 19.48 5.07 2.34
C VAL A 93 18.20 4.43 1.86
N PHE A 94 17.79 4.74 0.63
CA PHE A 94 16.66 4.06 0.00
C PHE A 94 17.12 2.88 -0.85
N LEU A 95 16.65 1.69 -0.52
CA LEU A 95 16.99 0.43 -1.18
C LEU A 95 15.79 -0.07 -1.97
N ASN A 96 16.03 -0.54 -3.20
CA ASN A 96 15.00 -1.24 -3.98
C ASN A 96 14.86 -2.71 -3.54
N LYS A 97 13.86 -3.43 -4.07
CA LYS A 97 13.64 -4.88 -3.78
C LYS A 97 14.82 -5.80 -4.10
N LYS A 98 15.77 -5.34 -4.91
CA LYS A 98 17.01 -6.08 -5.26
C LYS A 98 18.19 -5.67 -4.36
N ASN A 99 17.92 -4.96 -3.27
CA ASN A 99 18.91 -4.42 -2.34
C ASN A 99 19.94 -3.50 -3.00
N LYS A 100 19.56 -2.82 -4.10
CA LYS A 100 20.39 -1.78 -4.71
C LYS A 100 19.95 -0.41 -4.20
N GLU A 101 20.94 0.40 -3.87
CA GLU A 101 20.79 1.77 -3.43
C GLU A 101 20.20 2.61 -4.57
N LYS A 102 19.07 3.27 -4.31
CA LYS A 102 18.47 4.28 -5.19
C LYS A 102 19.11 5.65 -4.91
N TRP A 103 19.30 5.98 -3.64
CA TRP A 103 20.00 7.19 -3.19
C TRP A 103 20.47 7.03 -1.74
N ILE A 104 21.42 7.89 -1.37
CA ILE A 104 21.98 8.01 -0.03
C ILE A 104 21.90 9.48 0.38
N GLN A 105 21.35 9.74 1.56
CA GLN A 105 21.36 11.05 2.20
C GLN A 105 22.19 10.95 3.49
N PRO A 106 23.39 11.54 3.53
CA PRO A 106 24.14 11.66 4.78
C PRO A 106 23.39 12.63 5.72
N CYS A 107 23.33 12.28 7.00
CA CYS A 107 22.78 13.13 8.05
C CYS A 107 23.47 12.81 9.39
N GLN A 108 23.24 13.63 10.41
CA GLN A 108 23.77 13.41 11.75
C GLN A 108 22.61 13.53 12.74
N ILE A 109 22.01 12.40 13.09
CA ILE A 109 20.82 12.31 13.95
C ILE A 109 21.15 11.43 15.14
N GLN A 110 21.01 11.93 16.37
CA GLN A 110 21.41 11.17 17.55
C GLN A 110 20.41 10.06 17.90
N ASN A 111 19.13 10.42 17.91
CA ASN A 111 18.02 9.57 18.29
C ASN A 111 16.95 9.58 17.19
N PRO A 112 17.16 8.85 16.07
CA PRO A 112 16.26 8.90 14.94
C PRO A 112 14.88 8.32 15.27
N ILE A 113 13.83 9.08 14.94
CA ILE A 113 12.45 8.57 14.80
C ILE A 113 11.99 8.74 13.37
N VAL A 114 11.23 7.77 12.86
CA VAL A 114 10.72 7.77 11.50
C VAL A 114 9.21 7.60 11.51
N ASP A 115 8.52 8.40 10.71
CA ASP A 115 7.11 8.17 10.35
C ASP A 115 6.98 8.02 8.84
N VAL A 116 6.19 7.05 8.39
CA VAL A 116 6.13 6.63 6.99
C VAL A 116 4.69 6.63 6.51
N ASN A 117 4.47 7.33 5.40
CA ASN A 117 3.27 7.23 4.59
C ASN A 117 3.60 6.48 3.28
N GLU A 118 2.66 6.36 2.34
CA GLU A 118 2.84 5.53 1.15
C GLU A 118 4.03 5.96 0.28
N ASP A 119 4.13 7.27 0.02
CA ASP A 119 5.05 7.86 -0.95
C ASP A 119 5.96 8.94 -0.36
N VAL A 120 5.73 9.29 0.91
CA VAL A 120 6.52 10.26 1.69
C VAL A 120 6.83 9.67 3.06
N PHE A 121 8.00 9.99 3.60
CA PHE A 121 8.32 9.71 4.99
C PHE A 121 9.09 10.87 5.60
N ALA A 122 9.11 10.94 6.93
CA ALA A 122 9.89 11.92 7.67
C ALA A 122 10.78 11.21 8.69
N ILE A 123 11.98 11.75 8.90
CA ILE A 123 12.89 11.36 9.98
C ILE A 123 13.19 12.60 10.83
N ALA A 124 13.26 12.43 12.15
CA ALA A 124 13.60 13.51 13.06
C ALA A 124 14.54 13.05 14.16
N ASP A 125 15.23 14.00 14.79
CA ASP A 125 16.06 13.74 15.97
C ASP A 125 15.25 13.99 17.26
N VAL A 126 15.00 12.94 18.04
CA VAL A 126 14.33 13.09 19.34
C VAL A 126 15.24 13.84 20.31
N GLY A 127 14.73 14.95 20.83
CA GLY A 127 15.49 15.89 21.66
C GLY A 127 16.34 16.88 20.85
N GLY A 128 16.46 16.69 19.54
CA GLY A 128 17.02 17.68 18.61
C GLY A 128 15.93 18.54 17.97
N ASN A 129 16.31 19.26 16.92
CA ASN A 129 15.47 20.27 16.27
C ASN A 129 15.25 20.02 14.77
N THR A 130 15.91 19.02 14.20
CA THR A 130 15.89 18.78 12.75
C THR A 130 14.84 17.72 12.39
N ILE A 131 14.04 18.02 11.37
CA ILE A 131 13.13 17.09 10.69
C ILE A 131 13.47 17.10 9.20
N MET A 132 13.73 15.93 8.62
CA MET A 132 13.96 15.76 7.19
C MET A 132 12.82 14.99 6.56
N ILE A 133 12.26 15.52 5.47
CA ILE A 133 11.14 14.93 4.73
C ILE A 133 11.66 14.37 3.43
N PHE A 134 11.29 13.14 3.11
CA PHE A 134 11.75 12.42 1.95
C PHE A 134 10.59 11.91 1.11
N GLN A 135 10.85 11.79 -0.19
CA GLN A 135 10.00 11.13 -1.17
C GLN A 135 10.83 10.12 -1.95
N LYS A 136 10.21 9.37 -2.87
CA LYS A 136 10.91 8.34 -3.67
C LYS A 136 12.14 8.87 -4.41
N SER A 137 12.11 10.13 -4.86
CA SER A 137 13.22 10.78 -5.58
C SER A 137 14.33 11.31 -4.67
N GLY A 138 14.16 11.33 -3.35
CA GLY A 138 15.14 11.82 -2.39
C GLY A 138 14.57 12.83 -1.39
N LEU A 139 15.44 13.69 -0.86
CA LEU A 139 15.08 14.75 0.08
C LEU A 139 14.06 15.70 -0.57
N LYS A 140 12.94 15.91 0.12
CA LYS A 140 11.87 16.84 -0.25
C LYS A 140 12.02 18.17 0.47
N GLY A 141 12.46 18.14 1.72
CA GLY A 141 12.61 19.33 2.55
C GLY A 141 13.26 19.03 3.89
N GLU A 142 13.69 20.09 4.56
CA GLU A 142 14.33 20.05 5.88
C GLU A 142 13.78 21.20 6.71
N ILE A 143 13.42 20.89 7.95
CA ILE A 143 12.74 21.81 8.86
C ILE A 143 13.53 21.85 10.15
N GLU A 144 13.82 23.06 10.60
CA GLU A 144 14.42 23.34 11.91
C GLU A 144 13.35 23.87 12.86
N THR A 145 13.08 23.14 13.94
CA THR A 145 12.12 23.53 14.95
C THR A 145 12.76 24.44 16.00
N THR A 146 11.95 25.25 16.66
CA THR A 146 12.43 26.15 17.73
C THR A 146 12.59 25.45 19.08
N LEU A 147 12.01 24.26 19.24
CA LEU A 147 11.97 23.49 20.48
C LEU A 147 12.27 22.00 20.20
N PRO A 148 12.83 21.27 21.18
CA PRO A 148 13.19 19.86 21.01
C PRO A 148 12.01 18.98 20.58
N ILE A 149 12.23 18.08 19.63
CA ILE A 149 11.19 17.22 19.07
C ILE A 149 10.98 15.99 19.95
N GLU A 150 9.72 15.60 20.18
CA GLU A 150 9.37 14.36 20.90
C GLU A 150 8.71 13.32 19.99
N LYS A 151 7.84 13.77 19.08
CA LYS A 151 7.10 12.94 18.13
C LYS A 151 6.88 13.70 16.83
N ILE A 152 6.76 12.97 15.73
CA ILE A 152 6.38 13.50 14.42
C ILE A 152 5.29 12.63 13.80
N SER A 153 4.52 13.19 12.87
CA SER A 153 3.72 12.45 11.91
C SER A 153 3.62 13.18 10.56
N VAL A 154 3.65 12.46 9.45
CA VAL A 154 3.78 12.99 8.08
C VAL A 154 2.63 12.57 7.14
N SER A 155 2.15 13.52 6.35
CA SER A 155 1.18 13.26 5.27
C SER A 155 1.87 12.86 3.96
N ASN A 156 1.12 12.26 3.01
CA ASN A 156 1.60 12.02 1.65
C ASN A 156 1.89 13.33 0.88
N GLN A 157 1.38 14.47 1.34
CA GLN A 157 1.71 15.79 0.77
C GLN A 157 3.05 16.33 1.29
N GLY A 158 3.65 15.73 2.31
CA GLY A 158 4.86 16.23 2.97
C GLY A 158 4.60 17.32 3.99
N ILE A 159 3.38 17.39 4.53
CA ILE A 159 3.09 18.18 5.73
C ILE A 159 3.51 17.35 6.94
N VAL A 160 4.26 17.94 7.87
CA VAL A 160 4.69 17.25 9.09
C VAL A 160 4.14 17.97 10.32
N SER A 161 3.48 17.22 11.20
CA SER A 161 3.17 17.65 12.56
C SER A 161 4.21 17.15 13.53
N ALA A 162 4.61 17.98 14.49
CA ALA A 162 5.53 17.62 15.55
C ALA A 162 4.98 17.99 16.93
N ILE A 163 5.18 17.11 17.92
CA ILE A 163 5.10 17.48 19.34
C ILE A 163 6.46 18.02 19.73
N LEU A 164 6.47 19.27 20.20
CA LEU A 164 7.67 19.95 20.67
C LEU A 164 7.65 20.09 22.18
N LYS A 165 8.78 19.72 22.79
CA LYS A 165 8.98 19.71 24.23
C LYS A 165 9.09 21.12 24.77
N ASN A 166 8.25 21.39 25.75
CA ASN A 166 8.33 22.56 26.61
C ASN A 166 7.91 22.14 28.02
N GLU A 167 8.64 22.59 29.04
CA GLU A 167 8.47 22.12 30.41
C GLU A 167 7.06 22.36 30.97
N SER A 168 6.40 23.44 30.52
CA SER A 168 5.09 23.84 31.07
C SER A 168 3.96 23.78 30.04
N THR A 169 4.27 23.97 28.75
CA THR A 169 3.27 24.12 27.69
C THR A 169 3.75 23.47 26.40
N PRO A 170 3.65 22.14 26.25
CA PRO A 170 4.03 21.45 25.02
C PRO A 170 3.30 22.05 23.82
N GLN A 171 3.98 22.05 22.67
CA GLN A 171 3.42 22.62 21.45
C GLN A 171 3.23 21.52 20.41
N ILE A 172 2.15 21.61 19.64
CA ILE A 172 1.91 20.81 18.46
C ILE A 172 1.96 21.77 17.28
N ILE A 173 2.94 21.61 16.40
CA ILE A 173 3.14 22.49 15.25
C ILE A 173 3.16 21.66 13.98
N SER A 174 2.39 22.10 12.97
CA SER A 174 2.40 21.53 11.63
C SER A 174 3.12 22.44 10.66
N TYR A 175 3.98 21.86 9.85
CA TYR A 175 4.83 22.55 8.89
C TYR A 175 4.58 22.02 7.48
N ASP A 176 4.71 22.88 6.47
CA ASP A 176 4.86 22.42 5.09
C ASP A 176 6.28 21.89 4.83
N ALA A 177 6.51 21.33 3.65
CA ALA A 177 7.81 20.78 3.27
C ALA A 177 8.94 21.83 3.15
N VAL A 178 8.61 23.12 3.15
CA VAL A 178 9.59 24.23 3.10
C VAL A 178 9.90 24.74 4.51
N GLY A 179 9.13 24.33 5.52
CA GLY A 179 9.28 24.75 6.91
C GLY A 179 8.38 25.92 7.32
N ASN A 180 7.40 26.32 6.51
CA ASN A 180 6.41 27.30 6.93
C ASN A 180 5.44 26.67 7.93
N ILE A 181 5.11 27.40 8.98
CA ILE A 181 4.11 26.97 9.97
C ILE A 181 2.72 27.09 9.33
N LEU A 182 2.01 25.97 9.27
CA LEU A 182 0.62 25.90 8.82
C LEU A 182 -0.35 25.96 10.00
N VAL A 183 0.01 25.30 11.11
CA VAL A 183 -0.80 25.20 12.32
C VAL A 183 0.11 25.27 13.54
N GLU A 184 -0.29 26.05 14.54
CA GLU A 184 0.35 26.07 15.85
C GLU A 184 -0.71 25.89 16.94
N HIS A 185 -0.53 24.89 17.79
CA HIS A 185 -1.41 24.59 18.90
C HIS A 185 -0.62 24.43 20.20
N GLN A 186 -0.87 25.30 21.17
CA GLN A 186 -0.28 25.22 22.50
C GLN A 186 -1.16 24.37 23.41
N VAL A 187 -0.59 23.32 23.99
CA VAL A 187 -1.32 22.38 24.84
C VAL A 187 -1.43 22.91 26.27
N ASN A 188 -2.65 22.87 26.81
CA ASN A 188 -2.90 23.14 28.21
C ASN A 188 -2.91 21.83 29.02
N LEU A 189 -1.83 21.60 29.77
CA LEU A 189 -1.64 20.41 30.60
C LEU A 189 -2.74 20.24 31.67
N ASN A 190 -3.33 21.34 32.14
CA ASN A 190 -4.35 21.30 33.19
C ASN A 190 -5.71 20.84 32.68
N SER A 191 -6.04 21.07 31.40
CA SER A 191 -7.34 20.66 30.84
C SER A 191 -7.24 19.36 30.05
N THR A 192 -6.27 19.27 29.15
CA THR A 192 -6.24 18.25 28.09
C THR A 192 -5.25 17.13 28.42
N GLY A 193 -4.26 17.40 29.27
CA GLY A 193 -3.15 16.48 29.56
C GLY A 193 -1.97 16.67 28.62
N TYR A 194 -1.02 15.75 28.68
CA TYR A 194 0.21 15.78 27.87
C TYR A 194 0.01 15.02 26.55
N PRO A 195 0.39 15.58 25.39
CA PRO A 195 0.26 14.87 24.11
C PRO A 195 1.34 13.79 24.00
N ILE A 196 0.94 12.56 23.68
CA ILE A 196 1.87 11.40 23.66
C ILE A 196 2.04 10.77 22.28
N SER A 197 1.15 11.06 21.34
CA SER A 197 1.18 10.54 19.98
C SER A 197 0.44 11.46 19.02
N LEU A 198 0.87 11.44 17.76
CA LEU A 198 0.25 12.10 16.61
C LEU A 198 -0.02 11.07 15.52
N ASP A 199 -1.06 11.29 14.73
CA ASP A 199 -1.28 10.58 13.47
C ASP A 199 -1.91 11.54 12.45
N MET A 200 -1.18 11.79 11.36
CA MET A 200 -1.57 12.70 10.29
C MET A 200 -2.19 11.89 9.13
N SER A 201 -3.39 12.28 8.74
CA SER A 201 -4.04 11.74 7.53
C SER A 201 -3.17 11.93 6.28
N ALA A 202 -3.32 11.03 5.31
CA ALA A 202 -2.52 11.05 4.09
C ALA A 202 -2.68 12.34 3.28
N ASP A 203 -3.88 12.94 3.27
CA ASP A 203 -4.14 14.24 2.65
C ASP A 203 -3.61 15.42 3.48
N GLY A 204 -3.24 15.22 4.75
CA GLY A 204 -2.74 16.26 5.63
C GLY A 204 -3.82 17.22 6.14
N GLU A 205 -5.10 16.91 5.97
CA GLU A 205 -6.19 17.77 6.42
C GLU A 205 -6.61 17.47 7.87
N ASN A 206 -6.42 16.22 8.32
CA ASN A 206 -6.80 15.75 9.64
C ASN A 206 -5.59 15.29 10.44
N LEU A 207 -5.48 15.79 11.68
CA LEU A 207 -4.47 15.38 12.65
C LEU A 207 -5.17 14.82 13.88
N MET A 208 -4.89 13.56 14.23
CA MET A 208 -5.34 12.96 15.48
C MET A 208 -4.24 13.03 16.52
N VAL A 209 -4.61 13.38 17.76
CA VAL A 209 -3.67 13.52 18.87
C VAL A 209 -4.20 12.75 20.07
N SER A 210 -3.35 11.89 20.63
CA SER A 210 -3.64 11.18 21.87
C SER A 210 -3.03 11.93 23.05
N TYR A 211 -3.83 12.15 24.09
CA TYR A 211 -3.43 12.83 25.31
C TYR A 211 -3.45 11.88 26.51
N LEU A 212 -2.47 12.03 27.41
CA LEU A 212 -2.41 11.37 28.70
C LEU A 212 -2.68 12.38 29.81
N SER A 213 -3.70 12.13 30.62
CA SER A 213 -4.00 12.94 31.81
C SER A 213 -4.08 12.02 33.03
N THR A 214 -3.48 12.46 34.13
CA THR A 214 -3.53 11.76 35.42
C THR A 214 -4.51 12.44 36.39
N LYS A 215 -5.33 13.39 35.92
CA LYS A 215 -6.34 14.01 36.77
C LYS A 215 -7.44 13.00 37.08
N THR A 216 -7.56 12.67 38.37
CA THR A 216 -8.73 12.00 38.93
C THR A 216 -9.88 13.01 38.94
N GLU A 217 -10.95 12.75 38.20
CA GLU A 217 -12.21 13.48 38.40
C GLU A 217 -12.68 13.19 39.84
N HIS A 218 -12.83 14.24 40.64
CA HIS A 218 -13.42 14.20 41.98
C HIS A 218 -14.88 14.64 41.91
#